data_AF-A0A7C4Q6U1-F1
#
_entry.id   AF-A0A7C4Q6U1-F1
#
_cell.length_a   1.000
_cell.length_b   1.000
_cell.length_c   1.000
_cell.angle_alpha   90.00
_cell.angle_beta   90.00
_cell.angle_gamma   90.00
#
_symmetry.space_group_name_H-M   'P 1'
#
loop_
_entity.id
_entity.type
_entity.pdbx_description
1 polymer ?
#
loop_
_entity_poly.entity_id
_entity_poly.type
_entity_poly.pdbx_seq_one_letter_code
_entity_poly.pdbx_strand_id
1 'polypeptide(L)' 'VVATRNGGSEEIITSEDYGLLCEPANPDDLAKKILIALEKEWDREKIRKYAERYTWENIAGETLDIYRKLMEGL' A
#
# COMPACT_ATOMS: atom_id res chain seq x y z
N VAL A 1 -6.62 5.60 -3.85
CA VAL A 1 -6.92 5.91 -2.43
C VAL A 1 -6.16 7.16 -2.02
N VAL A 2 -6.71 8.00 -1.14
CA VAL A 2 -5.96 9.04 -0.41
C VAL A 2 -5.88 8.58 1.05
N ALA A 3 -4.68 8.46 1.61
CA ALA A 3 -4.47 7.99 2.98
C ALA A 3 -3.51 8.91 3.75
N THR A 4 -3.62 8.91 5.07
CA THR A 4 -2.75 9.70 5.94
C THR A 4 -1.42 8.98 6.16
N ARG A 5 -0.31 9.74 6.22
CA ARG A 5 0.97 9.21 6.75
C ARG A 5 0.81 8.84 8.23
N ASN A 6 0.70 7.56 8.51
CA ASN A 6 0.38 7.03 9.84
C ASN A 6 1.22 5.81 10.22
N GLY A 7 2.33 5.57 9.53
CA GLY A 7 3.22 4.42 9.69
C GLY A 7 2.83 3.22 8.83
N GLY A 8 1.53 2.91 8.68
CA GLY A 8 1.10 1.77 7.87
C GLY A 8 0.83 2.11 6.40
N SER A 9 0.23 3.28 6.15
CA SER A 9 -0.16 3.67 4.79
C SER A 9 1.04 3.84 3.87
N GLU A 10 2.19 4.24 4.41
CA GLU A 10 3.47 4.44 3.73
C GLU A 10 4.09 3.12 3.25
N GLU A 11 3.82 2.01 3.94
CA GLU A 11 4.28 0.68 3.53
C GLU A 11 3.53 0.17 2.30
N ILE A 12 2.28 0.61 2.13
CA ILE A 12 1.42 0.21 1.02
C ILE A 12 1.48 1.22 -0.12
N ILE A 13 1.45 2.53 0.14
CA ILE A 13 1.47 3.58 -0.89
C ILE A 13 2.90 4.10 -1.06
N THR A 14 3.70 3.33 -1.79
CA THR A 14 5.12 3.66 -2.07
C THR A 14 5.31 4.51 -3.34
N SER A 15 4.25 4.67 -4.14
CA SER A 15 4.22 5.47 -5.36
C SER A 15 2.84 6.11 -5.54
N GLU A 16 2.80 7.29 -6.17
CA GLU A 16 1.55 7.96 -6.57
C GLU A 16 0.75 7.19 -7.63
N ASP A 17 1.32 6.13 -8.18
CA ASP A 17 0.62 5.17 -9.04
C ASP A 17 -0.46 4.37 -8.31
N TYR A 18 -0.28 4.13 -7.01
CA TYR A 18 -1.13 3.23 -6.21
C TYR A 18 -2.08 3.98 -5.27
N GLY A 19 -1.77 5.23 -4.98
CA GLY A 19 -2.55 6.09 -4.11
C GLY A 19 -1.77 7.36 -3.77
N LEU A 20 -2.39 8.26 -3.01
CA LEU A 20 -1.74 9.48 -2.55
C LEU A 20 -1.68 9.48 -1.02
N LEU A 21 -0.58 10.02 -0.49
CA LEU A 21 -0.43 10.25 0.95
C LEU A 21 -0.67 11.74 1.27
N CYS A 22 -1.38 11.99 2.37
CA CYS A 22 -1.55 13.33 2.94
C CYS A 22 -0.95 13.42 4.35
N GLU A 23 -0.61 14.63 4.76
CA GLU A 23 -0.04 14.91 6.08
C GLU A 23 -1.10 14.78 7.19
N PRO A 24 -0.73 14.25 8.37
CA PRO A 24 -1.65 14.12 9.49
C PRO A 24 -2.12 15.49 9.99
N ALA A 25 -3.41 15.57 10.33
CA ALA A 25 -4.06 16.79 10.82
C ALA A 25 -3.93 18.02 9.90
N ASN A 26 -3.71 17.81 8.60
CA ASN A 26 -3.64 18.88 7.61
C ASN A 26 -4.84 18.84 6.65
N PRO A 27 -5.92 19.60 6.92
CA PRO A 27 -7.12 19.60 6.08
C PRO A 27 -6.89 20.14 4.68
N ASP A 28 -5.99 21.13 4.51
CA ASP A 28 -5.69 21.72 3.20
C ASP A 28 -4.97 20.72 2.29
N ASP A 29 -4.01 19.97 2.84
CA ASP A 29 -3.30 18.93 2.09
C ASP A 29 -4.23 17.76 1.75
N LEU A 30 -5.09 17.33 2.69
CA LEU A 30 -6.11 16.31 2.41
C LEU A 30 -7.05 16.75 1.28
N ALA A 31 -7.58 17.98 1.34
CA ALA A 31 -8.45 18.52 0.30
C ALA A 31 -7.75 18.55 -1.06
N LYS A 32 -6.50 19.03 -1.11
CA LYS A 32 -5.68 19.04 -2.32
C LYS A 32 -5.49 17.63 -2.89
N LYS A 33 -5.13 16.64 -2.06
CA LYS A 33 -4.92 15.26 -2.52
C LYS A 33 -6.22 14.59 -2.98
N ILE A 34 -7.36 14.89 -2.38
CA ILE A 34 -8.67 14.42 -2.86
C ILE A 34 -8.96 14.97 -4.26
N LEU A 35 -8.76 16.27 -4.49
CA LEU A 35 -8.98 16.87 -5.82
C LEU A 35 -8.07 16.24 -6.89
N ILE A 36 -6.77 16.08 -6.59
CA ILE A 36 -5.84 15.40 -7.48
C ILE A 36 -6.30 13.96 -7.77
N ALA A 37 -6.76 13.23 -6.76
CA ALA A 37 -7.20 11.85 -6.93
C ALA A 37 -8.46 11.71 -7.80
N LEU A 38 -9.35 12.71 -7.80
CA LEU A 38 -10.55 12.75 -8.63
C LEU A 38 -10.23 13.01 -10.10
N GLU A 39 -9.23 13.85 -10.37
CA GLU A 39 -8.83 14.21 -11.74
C GLU A 39 -7.82 13.22 -12.36
N LYS A 40 -7.12 12.46 -11.52
CA LYS A 40 -6.11 11.50 -11.98
C LYS A 40 -6.76 10.31 -12.71
N GLU A 41 -6.21 9.98 -13.87
CA GLU A 41 -6.48 8.71 -14.54
C GLU A 41 -5.73 7.58 -13.83
N TRP A 42 -6.48 6.57 -13.35
CA TRP A 42 -5.93 5.46 -12.58
C TRP A 42 -5.74 4.22 -13.46
N ASP A 43 -4.52 3.69 -13.48
CA ASP A 43 -4.23 2.40 -14.11
C ASP A 43 -4.70 1.26 -13.19
N ARG A 44 -5.94 0.81 -13.45
CA ARG A 44 -6.59 -0.25 -12.67
C ARG A 44 -5.79 -1.56 -12.64
N GLU A 45 -5.18 -1.94 -13.76
CA GLU A 45 -4.42 -3.19 -13.85
C GLU A 45 -3.12 -3.12 -13.07
N LYS A 46 -2.42 -1.97 -13.15
CA LYS A 46 -1.21 -1.73 -12.37
C LYS A 46 -1.50 -1.72 -10.87
N ILE A 47 -2.58 -1.07 -10.44
CA ILE A 47 -3.00 -1.05 -9.02
C ILE A 47 -3.35 -2.46 -8.55
N ARG A 48 -4.13 -3.21 -9.34
CA ARG A 48 -4.53 -4.57 -9.01
C ARG A 48 -3.32 -5.49 -8.85
N LYS A 49 -2.41 -5.52 -9.83
CA LYS A 49 -1.18 -6.35 -9.77
C LYS A 49 -0.33 -6.01 -8.54
N TYR A 50 -0.24 -4.73 -8.19
CA TYR A 50 0.47 -4.29 -7.00
C TYR A 50 -0.22 -4.70 -5.69
N ALA A 51 -1.54 -4.82 -5.67
CA ALA A 51 -2.29 -5.28 -4.51
C ALA A 51 -2.22 -6.81 -4.33
N GLU A 52 -2.13 -7.58 -5.43
CA GLU A 52 -2.13 -9.04 -5.43
C GLU A 52 -0.99 -9.69 -4.62
N ARG A 53 0.14 -9.01 -4.44
CA ARG A 53 1.23 -9.48 -3.55
C ARG A 53 0.87 -9.46 -2.06
N TYR A 54 -0.14 -8.71 -1.65
CA TYR A 54 -0.58 -8.62 -0.25
C TYR A 54 -1.76 -9.56 0.06
N THR A 55 -2.04 -10.55 -0.79
CA THR A 55 -3.06 -11.56 -0.51
C THR A 55 -2.67 -12.43 0.69
N TRP A 56 -3.67 -12.97 1.40
CA TRP A 56 -3.42 -13.87 2.52
C TRP A 56 -2.61 -15.10 2.10
N GLU A 57 -2.85 -15.62 0.89
CA GLU A 57 -2.11 -16.74 0.32
C GLU A 57 -0.60 -16.44 0.23
N ASN A 58 -0.24 -15.25 -0.27
CA ASN A 58 1.16 -14.86 -0.43
C ASN A 58 1.81 -14.61 0.94
N ILE A 59 1.16 -13.83 1.82
CA ILE A 59 1.72 -13.49 3.14
C ILE A 59 1.84 -14.72 4.05
N ALA A 60 0.85 -15.62 4.03
CA ALA A 60 0.92 -16.87 4.77
C ALA A 60 2.02 -17.79 4.24
N GLY A 61 2.21 -17.82 2.91
CA GLY A 61 3.32 -18.55 2.27
C GLY A 61 4.68 -18.04 2.75
N GLU A 62 4.91 -16.72 2.69
CA GLU A 62 6.14 -16.09 3.17
C GLU A 62 6.39 -16.36 4.66
N THR A 63 5.33 -16.29 5.47
CA THR A 63 5.41 -16.58 6.91
C THR A 63 5.78 -18.04 7.17
N LEU A 64 5.17 -18.98 6.44
CA LEU A 64 5.47 -20.41 6.55
C LEU A 64 6.90 -20.72 6.14
N ASP A 65 7.43 -20.04 5.12
CA ASP A 65 8.82 -20.22 4.69
C ASP A 65 9.83 -19.77 5.77
N ILE A 66 9.52 -18.73 6.54
CA ILE A 66 10.32 -18.34 7.70
C ILE A 66 10.29 -19.44 8.76
N TYR A 67 9.11 -19.97 9.09
CA TYR A 67 9.00 -21.06 10.06
C TYR A 67 9.74 -22.32 9.60
N ARG A 68 9.68 -22.67 8.31
CA ARG A 68 10.42 -23.81 7.75
C ARG A 68 11.93 -23.63 7.92
N LYS A 69 12.47 -22.45 7.59
CA LYS A 69 13.91 -22.15 7.75
C LYS A 69 14.38 -22.35 9.20
N LEU A 70 13.62 -21.80 10.15
CA LEU A 70 13.93 -21.93 11.58
C LEU A 70 13.88 -23.39 12.07
N MET A 71 12.97 -24.20 11.54
CA MET A 71 12.87 -25.63 11.88
C MET A 71 13.98 -26.47 11.24
N GLU A 72 14.48 -26.09 10.06
CA GLU A 72 15.53 -26.78 9.32
C GLU A 72 16.95 -26.40 9.78
N GLY A 73 17.08 -25.55 10.80
CA GLY A 73 18.36 -25.20 11.42
C GLY A 73 19.12 -24.09 10.70
N LEU A 74 18.42 -23.21 9.99
CA LEU A 74 18.88 -21.89 9.59
C LEU A 74 18.35 -20.81 10.54
#